data_AF-W1XN48-F1
#
_entry.id   AF-W1XN48-F1
#
_cell.length_a   1.000
_cell.length_b   1.000
_cell.length_c   1.000
_cell.angle_alpha   90.00
_cell.angle_beta   90.00
_cell.angle_gamma   90.00
#
_symmetry.space_group_name_H-M   'P 1'
#
loop_
_entity.id
_entity.type
_entity.pdbx_description
1 polymer ?
#
loop_
_entity_poly.entity_id
_entity_poly.type
_entity_poly.pdbx_seq_one_letter_code
_entity_poly.pdbx_strand_id
1 'polypeptide(L)'
;LVHRKADLVITQMPVISRSVICMPLHTIRNTLICSNKHPRITDNSTYEQIMAEEFTQLISKSAGVDDIQMEIDEKFMNRKISFRGSSLLT
;
A
#
# COMPACT_ATOMS: atom_id res chain seq x y z
N LEU A 1 -22.57 15.51 7.89
CA LEU A 1 -21.67 15.49 9.08
C LEU A 1 -22.50 15.65 10.37
N VAL A 2 -23.48 14.78 10.63
CA VAL A 2 -24.40 14.90 11.79
C VAL A 2 -24.00 14.01 12.97
N HIS A 3 -22.99 13.14 12.81
CA HIS A 3 -22.52 12.27 13.89
C HIS A 3 -21.02 12.44 14.09
N ARG A 4 -20.62 13.25 15.08
CA ARG A 4 -19.24 13.38 15.57
C ARG A 4 -18.79 12.07 16.23
N LYS A 5 -18.50 11.04 15.43
CA LYS A 5 -18.09 9.72 15.93
C LYS A 5 -16.59 9.61 16.24
N ALA A 6 -15.80 10.63 15.91
CA ALA A 6 -14.37 10.70 16.17
C ALA A 6 -13.91 12.16 16.28
N ASP A 7 -12.94 12.44 17.16
CA ASP A 7 -12.31 13.75 17.32
C ASP A 7 -11.15 13.98 16.35
N LEU A 8 -10.46 12.90 15.95
CA LEU A 8 -9.36 12.90 14.98
C LEU A 8 -9.52 11.74 14.01
N VAL A 9 -9.24 11.98 12.73
CA VAL A 9 -9.22 10.96 11.68
C VAL A 9 -7.88 11.01 10.97
N ILE A 10 -7.19 9.87 10.91
CA ILE A 10 -6.01 9.68 10.06
C ILE A 10 -6.48 9.03 8.76
N THR A 11 -6.20 9.67 7.64
CA THR A 11 -6.63 9.25 6.30
C THR A 11 -5.48 9.39 5.33
N GLN A 12 -5.45 8.54 4.30
CA GLN A 12 -4.48 8.63 3.21
C GLN A 12 -4.82 9.74 2.22
N MET A 13 -6.10 10.11 2.12
CA MET A 13 -6.58 11.11 1.16
C MET A 13 -6.98 12.43 1.82
N PRO A 14 -6.65 13.58 1.22
CA PRO A 14 -7.04 14.88 1.75
C PRO A 14 -8.55 15.05 1.74
N VAL A 15 -9.10 15.66 2.78
CA VAL A 15 -10.53 15.96 2.90
C VAL A 15 -10.72 17.47 2.88
N ILE A 16 -11.43 17.96 1.86
CA ILE A 16 -11.77 19.39 1.73
C ILE A 16 -13.19 19.59 2.24
N SER A 17 -13.33 20.31 3.35
CA SER A 17 -14.64 20.66 3.91
C SER A 17 -14.53 21.89 4.80
N ARG A 18 -15.64 22.63 4.94
CA ARG A 18 -15.73 23.83 5.81
C ARG A 18 -15.79 23.48 7.30
N SER A 19 -15.96 22.21 7.66
CA SER A 19 -16.18 21.77 9.03
C SER A 19 -15.01 21.01 9.65
N VAL A 20 -13.93 20.80 8.90
CA VAL A 20 -12.73 20.08 9.36
C VAL A 20 -11.48 20.78 8.85
N ILE A 21 -10.40 20.71 9.63
CA ILE A 21 -9.07 21.10 9.18
C ILE A 21 -8.35 19.81 8.78
N CYS A 22 -7.88 19.74 7.54
CA CYS A 22 -7.05 18.64 7.05
C CYS A 22 -5.64 19.18 6.79
N MET A 23 -4.63 18.54 7.36
CA MET A 23 -3.23 18.93 7.19
C MET A 23 -2.36 17.69 6.94
N PRO A 24 -1.25 17.82 6.18
CA PRO A 24 -0.30 16.74 6.01
C PRO A 24 0.26 16.29 7.35
N LEU A 25 0.15 15.01 7.66
CA LEU A 25 0.72 14.43 8.88
C LEU A 25 2.12 13.86 8.62
N HIS A 26 2.23 12.96 7.64
CA HIS A 26 3.47 12.30 7.28
C HIS A 26 3.41 11.74 5.86
N THR A 27 4.57 11.64 5.19
CA THR A 27 4.70 10.96 3.90
C THR A 27 5.39 9.63 4.11
N ILE A 28 4.75 8.53 3.71
CA ILE A 28 5.30 7.18 3.80
C ILE A 28 5.75 6.76 2.41
N ARG A 29 6.94 6.18 2.29
CA ARG A 29 7.41 5.58 1.03
C ARG A 29 6.83 4.18 0.87
N ASN A 30 6.39 3.87 -0.35
CA ASN A 30 6.04 2.51 -0.71
C ASN A 30 7.33 1.68 -0.89
N THR A 31 7.46 0.61 -0.12
CA THR A 31 8.66 -0.21 -0.04
C THR A 31 8.26 -1.68 -0.08
N LEU A 32 9.01 -2.50 -0.83
CA LEU A 32 8.87 -3.95 -0.78
C LEU A 32 9.29 -4.47 0.59
N ILE A 33 8.47 -5.33 1.18
CA ILE A 33 8.76 -5.99 2.46
C ILE A 33 8.67 -7.50 2.28
N CYS A 34 9.51 -8.21 3.02
CA CYS A 34 9.45 -9.67 3.14
C CYS A 34 9.90 -10.09 4.55
N SER A 35 9.75 -11.37 4.86
CA SER A 35 10.22 -11.93 6.14
C SER A 35 11.74 -11.77 6.28
N ASN A 36 12.22 -11.47 7.48
CA ASN A 36 13.65 -11.49 7.79
C ASN A 36 14.29 -12.89 7.65
N LYS A 37 13.46 -13.95 7.59
CA LYS A 37 13.85 -15.33 7.33
C LYS A 37 13.45 -15.78 5.92
N HIS A 38 13.30 -14.85 4.97
CA HIS A 38 12.95 -15.21 3.60
C HIS A 38 14.04 -16.14 3.01
N PRO A 39 13.68 -17.33 2.50
CA PRO A 39 14.67 -18.34 2.17
C PRO A 39 15.54 -17.99 0.95
N ARG A 40 15.08 -17.05 0.11
CA ARG A 40 15.71 -16.73 -1.18
C ARG A 40 16.00 -15.24 -1.41
N ILE A 41 15.42 -14.34 -0.60
CA ILE A 41 15.53 -12.89 -0.81
C ILE A 41 16.38 -12.33 0.31
N THR A 42 17.29 -11.43 -0.06
CA THR A 42 18.23 -10.75 0.82
C THR A 42 18.31 -9.28 0.42
N ASP A 43 19.01 -8.47 1.21
CA ASP A 43 19.19 -7.03 0.92
C ASP A 43 19.91 -6.75 -0.41
N ASN A 44 20.60 -7.75 -0.98
CA ASN A 44 21.35 -7.63 -2.24
C ASN A 44 20.67 -8.35 -3.42
N SER A 45 19.40 -8.77 -3.28
CA SER A 45 18.69 -9.48 -4.35
C SER A 45 18.49 -8.59 -5.59
N THR A 46 18.74 -9.15 -6.76
CA THR A 46 18.53 -8.44 -8.04
C THR A 46 17.04 -8.35 -8.38
N TYR A 47 16.71 -7.47 -9.33
CA TYR A 47 15.34 -7.32 -9.82
C TYR A 47 14.76 -8.65 -10.34
N GLU A 48 15.55 -9.44 -11.07
CA GLU A 48 15.14 -10.72 -11.64
C GLU A 48 14.85 -11.76 -10.54
N GLN A 49 15.67 -11.77 -9.48
CA GLN A 49 15.45 -12.65 -8.34
C GLN A 49 14.17 -12.27 -7.59
N ILE A 50 13.91 -10.97 -7.42
CA ILE A 50 12.67 -10.46 -6.84
C ILE A 50 11.47 -10.85 -7.73
N MET A 51 11.60 -10.77 -9.04
CA MET A 51 10.53 -11.12 -9.98
C MET A 51 10.27 -12.62 -10.13
N ALA A 52 11.18 -13.47 -9.68
CA ALA A 52 10.95 -14.90 -9.58
C ALA A 52 10.06 -15.30 -8.38
N GLU A 53 9.84 -14.40 -7.42
CA GLU A 53 9.01 -14.64 -6.24
C GLU A 53 7.51 -14.41 -6.50
N GLU A 54 6.71 -14.84 -5.53
CA GLU A 54 5.27 -14.60 -5.51
C GLU A 54 4.91 -13.42 -4.61
N PHE A 55 3.97 -12.61 -5.10
CA PHE A 55 3.56 -11.37 -4.47
C PHE A 55 2.16 -11.49 -3.87
N THR A 56 1.94 -10.72 -2.81
CA THR A 56 0.61 -10.45 -2.27
C THR A 56 0.12 -9.10 -2.79
N GLN A 57 -1.15 -9.04 -3.17
CA GLN A 57 -1.79 -7.81 -3.62
C GLN A 57 -2.98 -7.44 -2.73
N LEU A 58 -3.02 -6.17 -2.31
CA LEU A 58 -4.18 -5.58 -1.67
C LEU A 58 -5.21 -5.20 -2.74
N ILE A 59 -6.45 -5.67 -2.58
CA ILE A 59 -7.61 -5.23 -3.36
C ILE A 59 -8.38 -4.23 -2.50
N SER A 60 -8.22 -2.93 -2.79
CA SER A 60 -8.98 -1.89 -2.10
C SER A 60 -9.75 -1.03 -3.09
N LYS A 61 -10.91 -0.51 -2.66
CA LYS A 61 -11.65 0.55 -3.37
C LYS A 61 -11.41 1.92 -2.76
N SER A 62 -10.48 2.03 -1.80
CA SER A 62 -10.15 3.31 -1.18
C SER A 62 -9.43 4.20 -2.17
N ALA A 63 -9.91 5.44 -2.29
CA ALA A 63 -9.30 6.46 -3.13
C ALA A 63 -7.79 6.55 -2.85
N GLY A 64 -6.99 6.54 -3.92
CA GLY A 64 -5.53 6.62 -3.95
C GLY A 64 -4.75 5.34 -3.68
N VAL A 65 -5.41 4.21 -3.38
CA VAL A 65 -4.73 2.90 -3.51
C VAL A 65 -4.55 2.51 -4.97
N ASP A 66 -5.46 2.94 -5.86
CA ASP A 66 -5.38 2.67 -7.29
C ASP A 66 -4.13 3.30 -7.93
N ASP A 67 -3.82 4.56 -7.58
CA ASP A 67 -2.61 5.26 -8.07
C ASP A 67 -1.34 4.53 -7.64
N ILE A 68 -1.30 4.10 -6.37
CA ILE A 68 -0.19 3.31 -5.84
C ILE A 68 -0.09 1.96 -6.56
N GLN A 69 -1.21 1.32 -6.84
CA GLN A 69 -1.24 0.03 -7.52
C GLN A 69 -0.76 0.15 -8.97
N MET A 70 -1.11 1.23 -9.65
CA MET A 70 -0.61 1.56 -10.99
C MET A 70 0.91 1.72 -11.00
N GLU A 71 1.49 2.47 -10.06
CA GLU A 71 2.95 2.61 -9.95
C GLU A 71 3.66 1.28 -9.66
N ILE A 72 3.06 0.42 -8.84
CA ILE A 72 3.59 -0.93 -8.57
C ILE A 72 3.56 -1.77 -9.85
N ASP A 73 2.47 -1.70 -10.62
CA ASP A 73 2.29 -2.49 -11.84
C ASP A 73 3.22 -2.03 -12.96
N GLU A 74 3.55 -0.74 -13.04
CA GLU A 74 4.58 -0.21 -13.94
C GLU A 74 5.98 -0.72 -13.58
N LYS A 75 6.34 -0.76 -12.29
CA LYS A 75 7.67 -1.19 -11.82
C LYS A 75 7.87 -2.70 -11.79
N PHE A 76 6.82 -3.45 -11.47
CA PHE A 76 6.84 -4.90 -11.30
C PHE A 76 5.82 -5.56 -12.22
N MET A 77 5.97 -5.23 -13.51
CA MET A 77 5.11 -5.72 -14.56
C MET A 77 5.17 -7.24 -14.63
N ASN A 78 4.01 -7.89 -14.80
CA ASN A 78 3.87 -9.35 -14.90
C ASN A 78 4.37 -10.15 -13.69
N ARG A 79 4.55 -9.53 -12.51
CA ARG A 79 4.87 -10.26 -11.28
C ARG A 79 3.81 -11.32 -10.97
N LYS A 80 4.23 -12.48 -10.44
CA LYS A 80 3.31 -13.54 -10.07
C LYS A 80 2.60 -13.19 -8.76
N ILE A 81 1.27 -13.14 -8.77
CA ILE A 81 0.47 -12.84 -7.58
C ILE A 81 -0.15 -14.13 -7.05
N SER A 82 0.31 -14.61 -5.88
CA SER A 82 -0.19 -15.85 -5.26
C SER A 82 -1.36 -15.62 -4.31
N PHE A 83 -1.43 -14.43 -3.71
CA PHE A 83 -2.50 -14.08 -2.79
C PHE A 83 -3.06 -12.69 -3.06
N ARG A 84 -4.38 -12.56 -2.96
CA ARG A 84 -5.08 -11.27 -3.02
C ARG A 84 -6.04 -11.15 -1.85
N GLY A 85 -5.95 -10.04 -1.13
CA GLY A 85 -6.79 -9.79 0.04
C GLY A 85 -7.38 -8.39 0.02
N SER A 86 -8.56 -8.20 0.60
CA SER A 86 -9.19 -6.88 0.77
C SER A 86 -8.95 -6.26 2.14
N SER A 87 -8.07 -6.88 2.94
CA SER A 87 -7.65 -6.44 4.27
C SER A 87 -6.15 -6.21 4.26
N LEU A 88 -5.72 -5.15 4.94
CA LEU A 88 -4.30 -4.86 5.20
C LEU A 88 -3.68 -5.80 6.23
N LEU A 89 -4.51 -6.47 7.03
CA LEU A 89 -4.11 -7.49 7.98
C LEU A 89 -4.27 -8.86 7.31
N THR A 90 -3.16 -9.60 7.20
CA THR A 90 -3.10 -11.00 6.77
C THR A 90 -2.51 -11.83 7.90
#